data_AF-A0A3A9A968-F1
#
_entry.id   AF-A0A3A9A968-F1
#
_cell.length_a   1.000
_cell.length_b   1.000
_cell.length_c   1.000
_cell.angle_alpha   90.00
_cell.angle_beta   90.00
_cell.angle_gamma   90.00
#
_symmetry.space_group_name_H-M   'P 1'
#
loop_
_entity.id
_entity.type
_entity.pdbx_description
1 polymer ?
#
loop_
_entity_poly.entity_id
_entity_poly.type
_entity_poly.pdbx_seq_one_letter_code
_entity_poly.pdbx_strand_id
1 'polypeptide(L)'
;MLKFWNEDYRFVRIQSTICEQKNWDRLIQDLDYDFLMNLALGHKCIVYDFGARKPVPRAVYQGLEFLKYVLSRRWLDQEYITNVNRSKNQEKKNNCNDYFYRCYQRLEDRTKKKLDYFLPYVITKEINLGCVTDCTQHDNDKEFYREILKQVS
;
A
#
# COMPACT_ATOMS: atom_id res chain seq x y z
N MET A 1 28.30 12.38 -2.35
CA MET A 1 28.20 11.41 -3.46
C MET A 1 26.75 10.95 -3.55
N LEU A 2 25.91 11.67 -4.30
CA LEU A 2 24.52 11.28 -4.51
C LEU A 2 24.53 10.15 -5.54
N LYS A 3 24.28 8.91 -5.09
CA LYS A 3 24.02 7.79 -6.00
C LYS A 3 22.66 8.05 -6.64
N PHE A 4 22.66 8.36 -7.93
CA PHE A 4 21.45 8.34 -8.74
C PHE A 4 20.96 6.89 -8.79
N TRP A 5 19.82 6.65 -8.16
CA TRP A 5 19.12 5.37 -8.25
C TRP A 5 18.51 5.29 -9.65
N ASN A 6 19.06 4.41 -10.49
CA ASN A 6 18.47 4.07 -11.79
C ASN A 6 17.35 3.05 -11.57
N GLU A 7 16.44 3.33 -10.64
CA GLU A 7 15.23 2.53 -10.39
C GLU A 7 14.04 3.28 -10.98
N ASP A 8 13.42 2.69 -12.00
CA ASP A 8 12.15 3.16 -12.55
C ASP A 8 11.11 3.28 -11.42
N TYR A 9 10.77 4.50 -11.02
CA TYR A 9 9.68 4.73 -10.09
C TYR A 9 8.34 4.70 -10.82
N ARG A 10 7.30 4.25 -10.12
CA ARG A 10 5.91 4.25 -10.57
C ARG A 10 5.06 4.95 -9.53
N PHE A 11 4.03 5.65 -9.98
CA PHE A 11 3.06 6.26 -9.08
C PHE A 11 1.97 5.25 -8.74
N VAL A 12 1.61 5.17 -7.46
CA VAL A 12 0.44 4.42 -6.99
C VAL A 12 -0.40 5.33 -6.11
N ARG A 13 -1.73 5.25 -6.26
CA ARG A 13 -2.66 6.07 -5.49
C ARG A 13 -3.29 5.28 -4.35
N ILE A 14 -2.93 5.63 -3.12
CA ILE A 14 -3.55 5.06 -1.90
C ILE A 14 -3.96 6.22 -1.00
N GLN A 15 -5.27 6.44 -0.84
CA GLN A 15 -5.77 7.64 -0.19
C GLN A 15 -6.12 7.40 1.29
N SER A 16 -5.55 8.24 2.16
CA SER A 16 -5.89 8.26 3.59
C SER A 16 -7.38 8.55 3.83
N THR A 17 -8.01 9.39 3.01
CA THR A 17 -9.45 9.74 3.11
C THR A 17 -10.35 8.53 2.85
N ILE A 18 -10.00 7.68 1.89
CA ILE A 18 -10.72 6.42 1.61
C ILE A 18 -10.61 5.48 2.81
N CYS A 19 -9.42 5.37 3.41
CA CYS A 19 -9.20 4.56 4.61
C CYS A 19 -9.99 5.08 5.81
N GLU A 20 -10.06 6.41 5.98
CA GLU A 20 -10.82 7.06 7.05
C GLU A 20 -12.33 6.81 6.93
N GLN A 21 -12.85 6.90 5.70
CA GLN A 21 -14.24 6.58 5.37
C GLN A 21 -14.54 5.08 5.40
N LYS A 22 -13.52 4.22 5.62
CA LYS A 22 -13.63 2.75 5.59
C LYS A 22 -14.18 2.23 4.27
N ASN A 23 -13.91 2.93 3.16
CA ASN A 23 -14.34 2.54 1.82
C ASN A 23 -13.32 1.59 1.20
N TRP A 24 -13.27 0.37 1.74
CA TRP A 24 -12.28 -0.64 1.39
C TRP A 24 -12.41 -1.16 -0.03
N ASP A 25 -13.63 -1.23 -0.57
CA ASP A 25 -13.85 -1.54 -1.98
C ASP A 25 -13.15 -0.54 -2.89
N ARG A 26 -13.40 0.75 -2.67
CA ARG A 26 -12.76 1.79 -3.46
C ARG A 26 -11.25 1.77 -3.32
N LEU A 27 -10.73 1.52 -2.11
CA LEU A 27 -9.29 1.40 -1.88
C LEU A 27 -8.65 0.38 -2.82
N ILE A 28 -9.26 -0.80 -2.97
CA ILE A 28 -8.74 -1.86 -3.85
C ILE A 28 -9.04 -1.54 -5.33
N GLN A 29 -10.21 -0.98 -5.65
CA GLN A 29 -10.57 -0.58 -7.00
C GLN A 29 -9.65 0.49 -7.59
N ASP A 30 -9.14 1.41 -6.76
CA ASP A 30 -8.26 2.50 -7.20
C ASP A 30 -6.79 2.05 -7.39
N LEU A 31 -6.41 0.82 -7.00
CA LEU A 31 -5.04 0.31 -7.18
C LEU A 31 -4.68 0.08 -8.65
N ASP A 32 -3.48 0.47 -9.05
CA ASP A 32 -2.99 0.27 -10.41
C ASP A 32 -2.76 -1.21 -10.75
N TYR A 33 -3.07 -1.62 -11.98
CA TYR A 33 -2.89 -3.01 -12.44
C TYR A 33 -1.41 -3.39 -12.51
N ASP A 34 -0.55 -2.45 -12.89
CA ASP A 34 0.91 -2.65 -12.90
C ASP A 34 1.42 -2.98 -11.48
N PHE A 35 0.95 -2.26 -10.46
CA PHE A 35 1.31 -2.52 -9.07
C PHE A 35 0.85 -3.91 -8.60
N LEU A 36 -0.38 -4.30 -8.90
CA LEU A 36 -0.90 -5.64 -8.57
C LEU A 36 -0.15 -6.75 -9.31
N MET A 37 0.19 -6.56 -10.58
CA MET A 37 0.97 -7.52 -11.35
C MET A 37 2.36 -7.74 -10.75
N ASN A 38 3.07 -6.66 -10.42
CA ASN A 38 4.39 -6.76 -9.78
C ASN A 38 4.33 -7.53 -8.44
N LEU A 39 3.30 -7.29 -7.63
CA LEU A 39 3.09 -8.06 -6.39
C LEU A 39 2.78 -9.54 -6.65
N ALA A 40 1.93 -9.86 -7.64
CA ALA A 40 1.60 -11.24 -7.99
C ALA A 40 2.83 -12.04 -8.45
N LEU A 41 3.69 -11.40 -9.26
CA LEU A 41 4.96 -11.97 -9.70
C LEU A 41 6.01 -12.08 -8.58
N GLY A 42 5.72 -11.59 -7.37
CA GLY A 42 6.59 -11.66 -6.21
C GLY A 42 7.67 -10.59 -6.14
N HIS A 43 7.60 -9.57 -7.00
CA HIS A 43 8.53 -8.45 -6.95
C HIS A 43 8.36 -7.68 -5.64
N LYS A 44 9.49 -7.20 -5.11
CA LYS A 44 9.49 -6.33 -3.95
C LYS A 44 8.99 -4.95 -4.33
N CYS A 45 7.81 -4.58 -3.84
CA CYS A 45 7.24 -3.26 -4.04
C CYS A 45 7.42 -2.43 -2.77
N ILE A 46 8.12 -1.30 -2.86
CA ILE A 46 8.34 -0.38 -1.72
C ILE A 46 7.58 0.91 -1.98
N VAL A 47 6.60 1.21 -1.14
CA VAL A 47 5.82 2.46 -1.24
C VAL A 47 6.52 3.56 -0.44
N TYR A 48 6.92 4.63 -1.13
CA TYR A 48 7.49 5.83 -0.51
C TYR A 48 6.38 6.85 -0.28
N ASP A 49 6.14 7.24 0.98
CA ASP A 49 5.14 8.25 1.34
C ASP A 49 5.71 9.23 2.38
N PHE A 50 6.03 10.44 1.92
CA PHE A 50 6.55 11.53 2.75
C PHE A 50 5.49 12.59 2.93
N GLY A 51 4.59 12.37 3.89
CA GLY A 51 3.46 13.24 4.19
C GLY A 51 3.72 14.26 5.30
N ALA A 52 2.86 15.26 5.39
CA ALA A 52 2.91 16.27 6.45
C ALA A 52 2.60 15.69 7.84
N ARG A 53 3.28 16.24 8.86
CA ARG A 53 2.87 16.23 10.29
C ARG A 53 2.82 14.88 11.01
N LYS A 54 2.82 13.74 10.32
CA LYS A 54 2.79 12.41 10.95
C LYS A 54 3.78 11.45 10.28
N PRO A 55 4.59 10.71 11.07
CA PRO A 55 5.61 9.82 10.53
C PRO A 55 5.05 8.58 9.83
N VAL A 56 3.81 8.18 10.12
CA VAL A 56 3.13 7.06 9.46
C VAL A 56 1.70 7.48 9.05
N PRO A 57 1.44 7.68 7.76
CA PRO A 57 0.13 8.09 7.25
C PRO A 57 -0.88 6.95 7.29
N ARG A 58 -2.18 7.30 7.28
CA ARG A 58 -3.28 6.31 7.35
C ARG A 58 -3.31 5.38 6.14
N ALA A 59 -3.02 5.92 4.96
CA ALA A 59 -2.81 5.13 3.74
C ALA A 59 -1.80 3.98 3.95
N VAL A 60 -0.80 4.19 4.80
CA VAL A 60 0.23 3.19 5.11
C VAL A 60 -0.23 2.24 6.22
N TYR A 61 -0.45 2.73 7.44
CA TYR A 61 -0.72 1.82 8.56
C TYR A 61 -2.08 1.12 8.51
N GLN A 62 -3.03 1.64 7.74
CA GLN A 62 -4.33 1.00 7.49
C GLN A 62 -4.45 0.50 6.06
N GLY A 63 -4.14 1.33 5.06
CA GLY A 63 -4.38 0.99 3.66
C GLY A 63 -3.48 -0.14 3.15
N LEU A 64 -2.16 0.01 3.24
CA LEU A 64 -1.21 -1.04 2.84
C LEU A 64 -1.39 -2.31 3.66
N GLU A 65 -1.69 -2.17 4.95
CA GLU A 65 -1.90 -3.31 5.83
C GLU A 65 -3.17 -4.10 5.47
N PHE A 66 -4.25 -3.41 5.10
CA PHE A 66 -5.46 -4.06 4.58
C PHE A 66 -5.17 -4.74 3.23
N LEU A 67 -4.38 -4.11 2.36
CA LEU A 67 -3.98 -4.72 1.10
C LEU A 67 -3.22 -6.04 1.32
N LYS A 68 -2.20 -6.04 2.20
CA LYS A 68 -1.47 -7.28 2.55
C LYS A 68 -2.42 -8.36 3.05
N TYR A 69 -3.33 -8.01 3.95
CA TYR A 69 -4.32 -8.96 4.46
C TYR A 69 -5.19 -9.56 3.35
N VAL A 70 -5.72 -8.71 2.46
CA VAL A 70 -6.60 -9.15 1.36
C VAL A 70 -5.84 -10.04 0.37
N LEU A 71 -4.63 -9.66 -0.03
CA LEU A 71 -3.83 -10.43 -0.98
C LEU A 71 -3.36 -11.75 -0.37
N SER A 72 -2.84 -11.76 0.85
CA SER A 72 -2.45 -13.02 1.52
C SER A 72 -3.62 -13.99 1.63
N ARG A 73 -4.82 -13.51 1.95
CA ARG A 73 -6.01 -14.35 2.03
C ARG A 73 -6.49 -14.82 0.66
N ARG A 74 -6.54 -13.94 -0.34
CA ARG A 74 -7.20 -14.24 -1.62
C ARG A 74 -6.28 -14.91 -2.64
N TRP A 75 -5.02 -14.51 -2.69
CA TRP A 75 -4.05 -15.05 -3.63
C TRP A 75 -3.30 -16.25 -3.07
N LEU A 76 -3.01 -16.26 -1.78
CA LEU A 76 -2.14 -17.28 -1.17
C LEU A 76 -2.89 -18.28 -0.29
N ASP A 77 -4.16 -18.04 0.01
CA ASP A 77 -4.94 -18.78 1.01
C ASP A 77 -4.21 -18.89 2.37
N GLN A 78 -3.50 -17.83 2.75
CA GLN A 78 -2.68 -17.78 3.96
C GLN A 78 -3.28 -16.85 5.01
N GLU A 79 -3.07 -17.21 6.28
CA GLU A 79 -3.32 -16.30 7.38
C GLU A 79 -2.27 -15.17 7.40
N TYR A 80 -2.74 -13.94 7.59
CA TYR A 80 -1.90 -12.77 7.77
C TYR A 80 -2.25 -12.06 9.06
N ILE A 81 -1.31 -11.95 9.99
CA ILE A 81 -1.48 -11.23 11.25
C ILE A 81 -1.19 -9.75 11.02
N THR A 82 -2.25 -8.95 11.06
CA THR A 82 -2.17 -7.52 10.81
C THR A 82 -1.41 -6.76 11.90
N ASN A 83 -0.76 -5.69 11.50
CA ASN A 83 0.04 -4.80 12.32
C ASN A 83 -0.31 -3.33 12.06
N VAL A 84 -1.46 -2.89 12.57
CA VAL A 84 -2.00 -1.54 12.33
C VAL A 84 -1.41 -0.53 13.32
N ASN A 85 -0.16 -0.11 13.09
CA ASN A 85 0.59 0.76 14.00
C ASN A 85 0.73 2.20 13.47
N ARG A 86 0.34 3.18 14.30
CA ARG A 86 0.34 4.61 13.92
C ARG A 86 1.69 5.30 14.13
N SER A 87 2.67 4.58 14.65
CA SER A 87 4.01 5.07 14.98
C SER A 87 5.05 4.01 14.64
N LYS A 88 6.23 4.45 14.19
CA LYS A 88 7.39 3.58 13.88
C LYS A 88 7.90 2.84 15.13
N ASN A 89 7.74 3.45 16.32
CA ASN A 89 8.31 2.95 17.58
C ASN A 89 7.30 2.15 18.42
N GLN A 90 6.17 1.76 17.83
CA GLN A 90 5.15 1.02 18.58
C GLN A 90 5.51 -0.47 18.61
N GLU A 91 5.99 -0.95 19.75
CA GLU A 91 6.40 -2.35 19.95
C GLU A 91 5.23 -3.33 19.87
N LYS A 92 4.07 -2.93 20.40
CA LYS A 92 2.87 -3.77 20.38
C LYS A 92 2.22 -3.75 19.00
N LYS A 93 2.11 -4.93 18.37
CA LYS A 93 1.32 -5.12 17.15
C LYS A 93 -0.16 -4.96 17.45
N ASN A 94 -0.83 -4.08 16.71
CA ASN A 94 -2.29 -3.96 16.75
C ASN A 94 -2.91 -4.93 15.74
N ASN A 95 -3.32 -6.09 16.23
CA ASN A 95 -4.07 -7.07 15.45
C ASN A 95 -5.50 -6.56 15.21
N CYS A 96 -5.85 -6.36 13.94
CA CYS A 96 -7.16 -5.95 13.45
C CYS A 96 -7.83 -7.03 12.58
N ASN A 97 -7.39 -8.29 12.65
CA ASN A 97 -7.84 -9.37 11.77
C ASN A 97 -9.36 -9.55 11.75
N ASP A 98 -10.04 -9.50 12.90
CA ASP A 98 -11.51 -9.64 12.95
C ASP A 98 -12.22 -8.53 12.19
N TYR A 99 -11.71 -7.31 12.29
CA TYR A 99 -12.24 -6.17 11.57
C TYR A 99 -11.95 -6.29 10.07
N PHE A 100 -10.70 -6.60 9.70
CA PHE A 100 -10.31 -6.77 8.30
C PHE A 100 -11.00 -7.94 7.63
N TYR A 101 -11.29 -9.02 8.37
CA TYR A 101 -12.09 -10.14 7.89
C TYR A 101 -13.50 -9.70 7.51
N ARG A 102 -14.19 -8.96 8.41
CA ARG A 102 -15.52 -8.41 8.11
C ARG A 102 -15.51 -7.47 6.90
N CYS A 103 -14.46 -6.67 6.76
CA CYS A 103 -14.27 -5.78 5.60
C CYS A 103 -14.03 -6.57 4.31
N TYR A 104 -13.17 -7.60 4.34
CA TYR A 104 -12.92 -8.50 3.22
C TYR A 104 -14.19 -9.22 2.75
N GLN A 105 -15.00 -9.74 3.68
CA GLN A 105 -16.26 -10.41 3.36
C GLN A 105 -17.23 -9.48 2.61
N ARG A 106 -17.26 -8.21 3.00
CA ARG A 106 -18.11 -7.16 2.40
C ARG A 106 -17.60 -6.61 1.07
N LEU A 107 -16.39 -6.97 0.63
CA LEU A 107 -15.90 -6.54 -0.68
C LEU A 107 -16.87 -7.00 -1.77
N GLU A 108 -17.18 -6.08 -2.67
CA GLU A 108 -18.05 -6.32 -3.82
C GLU A 108 -17.40 -7.33 -4.78
N ASP A 109 -18.24 -8.03 -5.54
CA ASP A 109 -17.78 -9.05 -6.48
C ASP A 109 -16.85 -8.47 -7.55
N ARG A 110 -17.05 -7.23 -7.98
CA ARG A 110 -16.13 -6.56 -8.93
C ARG A 110 -14.72 -6.38 -8.34
N THR A 111 -14.62 -6.17 -7.03
CA THR A 111 -13.34 -6.03 -6.32
C THR A 111 -12.64 -7.35 -6.19
N LYS A 112 -13.39 -8.37 -5.81
CA LYS A 112 -12.91 -9.76 -5.80
C LYS A 112 -12.44 -10.20 -7.19
N LYS A 113 -13.22 -9.94 -8.25
CA LYS A 113 -12.85 -10.24 -9.65
C LYS A 113 -11.63 -9.49 -10.13
N LYS A 114 -11.47 -8.21 -9.77
CA LYS A 114 -10.25 -7.44 -10.08
C LYS A 114 -9.01 -8.11 -9.49
N LEU A 115 -9.10 -8.61 -8.26
CA LEU A 115 -7.99 -9.34 -7.64
C LEU A 115 -7.78 -10.71 -8.30
N ASP A 116 -8.85 -11.41 -8.67
CA ASP A 116 -8.80 -12.72 -9.32
C ASP A 116 -8.16 -12.69 -10.70
N TYR A 117 -8.26 -11.56 -11.40
CA TYR A 117 -7.58 -11.35 -12.69
C TYR A 117 -6.08 -11.69 -12.61
N PHE A 118 -5.45 -11.47 -11.45
CA PHE A 118 -4.03 -11.72 -11.24
C PHE A 118 -3.70 -13.13 -10.76
N LEU A 119 -4.68 -13.93 -10.31
CA LEU A 119 -4.45 -15.28 -9.76
C LEU A 119 -3.58 -16.18 -10.65
N PRO A 120 -3.75 -16.23 -11.99
CA PRO A 120 -2.91 -17.05 -12.86
C PRO A 120 -1.42 -16.67 -12.85
N TYR A 121 -1.09 -15.46 -12.40
CA TYR A 121 0.27 -14.92 -12.35
C TYR A 121 0.87 -14.94 -10.95
N VAL A 122 0.12 -15.37 -9.94
CA VAL A 122 0.60 -15.44 -8.55
C VAL A 122 1.59 -16.59 -8.44
N ILE A 123 2.87 -16.25 -8.44
CA ILE A 123 3.99 -17.18 -8.20
C ILE A 123 4.68 -16.93 -6.86
N THR A 124 4.35 -15.81 -6.22
CA THR A 124 4.91 -15.46 -4.92
C THR A 124 4.39 -16.36 -3.80
N LYS A 125 5.21 -16.57 -2.78
CA LYS A 125 4.83 -17.29 -1.54
C LYS A 125 4.42 -16.35 -0.41
N GLU A 126 4.71 -15.06 -0.56
CA GLU A 126 4.39 -14.01 0.40
C GLU A 126 4.15 -12.67 -0.32
N ILE A 127 3.44 -11.75 0.32
CA ILE A 127 3.19 -10.42 -0.26
C ILE A 127 4.37 -9.49 0.08
N ASN A 128 5.28 -9.32 -0.88
CA ASN A 128 6.49 -8.50 -0.77
C ASN A 128 6.21 -6.99 -0.88
N LEU A 129 5.42 -6.47 0.06
CA LEU A 129 5.02 -5.07 0.12
C LEU A 129 5.63 -4.35 1.33
N GLY A 130 6.52 -3.41 1.08
CA GLY A 130 7.14 -2.56 2.07
C GLY A 130 6.66 -1.11 1.98
N CYS A 131 7.03 -0.30 2.97
CA CYS A 131 6.88 1.14 2.89
C CYS A 131 8.07 1.85 3.52
N VAL A 132 8.41 3.02 2.98
CA VAL A 132 9.31 3.99 3.58
C VAL A 132 8.52 5.27 3.75
N THR A 133 8.37 5.71 4.99
CA THR A 133 7.59 6.92 5.30
C THR A 133 8.39 7.86 6.15
N ASP A 134 8.24 9.15 5.95
CA ASP A 134 8.74 10.15 6.88
C ASP A 134 7.94 11.46 6.81
N CYS A 135 8.27 12.38 7.71
CA CYS A 135 7.68 13.70 7.74
C CYS A 135 8.40 14.59 6.72
N THR A 136 7.65 15.29 5.86
CA THR A 136 8.19 16.38 5.04
C THR A 136 7.89 17.75 5.66
N GLN A 137 8.79 18.71 5.46
CA GLN A 137 8.52 20.13 5.73
C GLN A 137 7.92 20.86 4.51
N HIS A 138 7.94 20.22 3.34
CA HIS A 138 7.47 20.75 2.06
C HIS A 138 6.04 20.28 1.72
N ASP A 139 5.15 20.21 2.72
CA ASP A 139 3.78 19.75 2.46
C ASP A 139 3.04 20.73 1.53
N ASN A 140 2.41 20.18 0.49
CA ASN A 140 1.72 20.93 -0.57
C ASN A 140 2.61 21.97 -1.31
N ASP A 141 3.95 21.86 -1.20
CA ASP A 141 4.91 22.71 -1.89
C ASP A 141 5.13 22.23 -3.33
N LYS A 142 4.14 22.56 -4.18
CA LYS A 142 4.10 22.09 -5.57
C LYS A 142 5.30 22.59 -6.39
N GLU A 143 5.84 23.76 -6.06
CA GLU A 143 7.00 24.32 -6.77
C GLU A 143 8.26 23.55 -6.41
N PHE A 144 8.51 23.29 -5.13
CA PHE A 144 9.63 22.46 -4.68
C PHE A 144 9.63 21.09 -5.37
N TYR A 145 8.50 20.38 -5.36
CA TYR A 145 8.43 19.06 -5.99
C TYR A 145 8.54 19.12 -7.52
N ARG A 146 8.01 20.17 -8.17
CA ARG A 146 8.19 20.36 -9.62
C ARG A 146 9.67 20.53 -9.98
N GLU A 147 10.41 21.34 -9.23
CA GLU A 147 11.84 21.56 -9.47
C GLU A 147 12.67 20.31 -9.21
N ILE A 148 12.34 19.52 -8.18
CA ILE A 148 12.97 18.20 -8.00
C ILE A 148 12.74 17.31 -9.21
N LEU A 149 11.49 17.16 -9.66
CA LEU A 149 11.15 16.27 -10.77
C LEU A 149 11.89 16.65 -12.06
N LYS A 150 12.06 17.94 -12.34
CA LYS A 150 12.85 18.44 -13.49
C LYS A 150 14.33 18.07 -13.44
N GLN A 151 14.90 17.86 -12.25
CA GLN A 151 16.32 17.52 -12.08
C GLN A 151 16.60 16.03 -12.24
N VAL A 152 15.57 15.18 -12.11
CA VAL A 152 15.65 13.71 -12.22
C VAL A 152 15.06 13.16 -13.52
N SER A 153 14.50 14.03 -14.38
CA SER A 153 14.06 13.70 -15.74
C SER A 153 15.10 14.11 -16.77
#